data_AF-A0A920WMT1-F1
#
_entry.id   AF-A0A920WMT1-F1
#
_cell.length_a   1.000
_cell.length_b   1.000
_cell.length_c   1.000
_cell.angle_alpha   90.00
_cell.angle_beta   90.00
_cell.angle_gamma   90.00
#
_symmetry.space_group_name_H-M   'P 1'
#
loop_
_entity.id
_entity.type
_entity.pdbx_description
1 polymer ?
#
loop_
_entity_poly.entity_id
_entity_poly.type
_entity_poly.pdbx_seq_one_letter_code
_entity_poly.pdbx_strand_id
1 'polypeptide(L)'
;MGVDVKEMVQFTLAMPDDLRLFQRLLFSKIVPNCKKLGLLDAGDGWLRDRFTDIGVIQFEDWVDTGEEYADLDEVAKDREMAEG
;
A
#
# COMPACT_ATOMS: atom_id res chain seq x y z
N MET A 1 -23.28 -13.46 0.72
CA MET A 1 -21.82 -13.61 0.56
C MET A 1 -21.37 -14.67 1.56
N GLY A 2 -20.98 -15.84 1.08
CA GLY A 2 -20.63 -16.97 1.95
C GLY A 2 -19.74 -17.92 1.17
N VAL A 3 -18.49 -17.51 0.99
CA VAL A 3 -17.47 -18.40 0.44
C VAL A 3 -16.92 -19.22 1.59
N ASP A 4 -16.78 -20.53 1.41
CA ASP A 4 -16.21 -21.40 2.42
C ASP A 4 -14.74 -21.02 2.68
N VAL A 5 -14.40 -20.83 3.96
CA VAL A 5 -13.06 -20.34 4.37
C VAL A 5 -11.99 -21.35 4.00
N LYS A 6 -12.26 -22.66 4.13
CA LYS A 6 -11.26 -23.69 3.79
C LYS A 6 -11.02 -23.70 2.29
N GLU A 7 -12.07 -23.59 1.47
CA GLU A 7 -11.92 -23.50 0.02
C GLU A 7 -11.10 -22.26 -0.40
N MET A 8 -11.36 -21.10 0.20
CA MET A 8 -10.58 -19.88 -0.08
C MET A 8 -9.11 -20.01 0.31
N VAL A 9 -8.81 -20.65 1.45
CA VAL A 9 -7.43 -20.89 1.88
C VAL A 9 -6.72 -21.81 0.90
N GLN A 10 -7.36 -22.91 0.48
CA GLN A 10 -6.78 -23.84 -0.51
C GLN A 10 -6.51 -23.13 -1.84
N PHE A 11 -7.45 -22.31 -2.31
CA PHE A 11 -7.30 -21.53 -3.54
C PHE A 11 -6.14 -20.53 -3.45
N THR A 12 -6.04 -19.82 -2.32
CA THR A 12 -4.96 -18.84 -2.09
C THR A 12 -3.59 -19.50 -2.01
N LEU A 13 -3.50 -20.67 -1.39
CA LEU A 13 -2.26 -21.46 -1.31
C LEU A 13 -1.85 -22.03 -2.68
N ALA A 14 -2.81 -22.39 -3.53
CA ALA A 14 -2.56 -22.89 -4.89
C ALA A 14 -2.34 -21.76 -5.92
N MET A 15 -2.46 -20.50 -5.52
CA MET A 15 -2.39 -19.36 -6.43
C MET A 15 -0.96 -19.18 -7.00
N PRO A 16 -0.82 -18.89 -8.31
CA PRO A 16 0.47 -18.56 -8.93
C PRO A 16 1.21 -17.44 -8.19
N ASP A 17 2.53 -17.53 -8.14
CA ASP A 17 3.37 -16.57 -7.39
C ASP A 17 3.23 -15.13 -7.90
N ASP A 18 2.94 -14.93 -9.19
CA ASP A 18 2.69 -13.60 -9.78
C ASP A 18 1.48 -12.89 -9.13
N LEU A 19 0.46 -13.65 -8.72
CA LEU A 19 -0.73 -13.11 -8.05
C LEU A 19 -0.45 -12.79 -6.58
N ARG A 20 0.50 -13.51 -5.95
CA ARG A 20 1.00 -13.18 -4.60
C ARG A 20 1.79 -11.87 -4.62
N LEU A 21 2.56 -11.64 -5.68
CA LEU A 21 3.23 -10.35 -5.90
C LEU A 21 2.21 -9.22 -6.08
N PHE A 22 1.15 -9.44 -6.86
CA PHE A 22 0.06 -8.48 -7.01
C PHE A 22 -0.62 -8.15 -5.68
N GLN A 23 -0.86 -9.15 -4.83
CA GLN A 23 -1.42 -8.94 -3.50
C GLN A 23 -0.50 -8.10 -2.61
N ARG A 24 0.82 -8.26 -2.73
CA ARG A 24 1.81 -7.44 -2.02
C ARG A 24 1.85 -6.00 -2.54
N LEU A 25 1.61 -5.77 -3.84
CA LEU A 25 1.53 -4.42 -4.41
C LEU A 25 0.40 -3.56 -3.79
N LEU A 26 -0.65 -4.18 -3.22
CA LEU A 26 -1.66 -3.45 -2.45
C LEU A 26 -1.07 -2.68 -1.26
N PHE A 27 0.07 -3.15 -0.73
CA PHE A 27 0.77 -2.51 0.39
C PHE A 27 1.71 -1.39 -0.03
N SER A 28 1.94 -1.18 -1.34
CA SER A 28 2.84 -0.14 -1.87
C SER A 28 2.49 1.27 -1.42
N LYS A 29 1.21 1.54 -1.11
CA LYS A 29 0.74 2.82 -0.56
C LYS A 29 0.42 2.75 0.92
N ILE A 30 0.07 1.58 1.46
CA ILE A 30 -0.29 1.44 2.87
C ILE A 30 0.94 1.64 3.77
N VAL A 31 2.07 1.02 3.41
CA VAL A 31 3.31 1.07 4.20
C VAL A 31 3.86 2.51 4.31
N PRO A 32 4.04 3.29 3.23
CA PRO A 32 4.54 4.65 3.34
C PRO A 32 3.56 5.59 4.07
N ASN A 33 2.24 5.37 3.95
CA ASN A 33 1.25 6.13 4.72
C ASN A 33 1.35 5.86 6.23
N CYS A 34 1.51 4.58 6.61
CA CYS A 34 1.73 4.20 8.01
C CYS A 34 3.02 4.82 8.56
N LYS A 35 4.09 4.90 7.74
CA LYS A 35 5.33 5.59 8.12
C LYS A 35 5.11 7.10 8.33
N LYS A 36 4.47 7.78 7.37
CA LYS A 36 4.18 9.23 7.45
C LYS A 36 3.32 9.60 8.65
N LEU A 37 2.35 8.77 8.99
CA LEU A 37 1.49 8.95 10.16
C LEU A 37 2.18 8.57 11.49
N GLY A 38 3.42 8.07 11.45
CA GLY A 38 4.15 7.59 12.63
C GLY A 38 3.64 6.27 13.19
N LEU A 39 2.72 5.60 12.48
CA LEU A 39 2.10 4.34 12.91
C LEU A 39 3.04 3.15 12.76
N LEU A 40 4.01 3.23 11.86
CA LEU A 40 4.96 2.14 11.59
C LEU A 40 5.85 1.84 12.80
N ASP A 41 6.30 2.89 13.49
CA ASP A 41 7.21 2.82 14.64
C ASP A 41 6.50 3.01 15.99
N ALA A 42 5.20 3.30 15.97
CA ALA A 42 4.38 3.37 17.19
C ALA A 42 4.19 1.97 17.82
N GLY A 43 3.81 1.95 19.11
CA GLY A 43 3.43 0.71 19.81
C GLY A 43 4.52 -0.36 19.79
N ASP A 44 5.74 0.04 20.17
CA ASP A 44 6.94 -0.81 20.21
C ASP A 44 7.34 -1.46 18.86
N GLY A 45 6.90 -0.90 17.73
CA GLY A 45 7.28 -1.37 16.40
C GLY A 45 6.52 -2.61 15.92
N TRP A 46 5.42 -2.98 16.57
CA TRP A 46 4.62 -4.15 16.19
C TRP A 46 4.22 -4.16 14.71
N LEU A 47 3.87 -2.99 14.15
CA LEU A 47 3.46 -2.88 12.76
C LEU A 47 4.63 -3.09 11.79
N ARG A 48 5.81 -2.56 12.13
CA ARG A 48 7.06 -2.78 11.38
C ARG A 48 7.41 -4.26 11.33
N ASP A 49 7.31 -4.98 12.44
CA ASP A 49 7.58 -6.41 12.50
C ASP A 49 6.63 -7.18 11.56
N ARG A 50 5.33 -6.86 11.60
CA ARG A 50 4.33 -7.53 10.75
C ARG A 50 4.51 -7.26 9.26
N PHE A 51 4.88 -6.04 8.89
CA PHE A 51 5.19 -5.71 7.49
C PHE A 51 6.49 -6.35 7.01
N THR A 52 7.44 -6.58 7.91
CA THR A 52 8.66 -7.34 7.63
C THR A 52 8.34 -8.82 7.40
N ASP A 53 7.54 -9.43 8.28
CA ASP A 53 7.14 -10.85 8.19
C ASP A 53 6.45 -11.19 6.86
N ILE A 54 5.58 -10.31 6.37
CA ILE A 54 4.84 -10.53 5.12
C ILE A 54 5.59 -10.05 3.86
N GLY A 55 6.79 -9.48 4.04
CA GLY A 55 7.67 -9.05 2.94
C GLY A 55 7.12 -7.85 2.16
N VAL A 56 6.58 -6.85 2.86
CA VAL A 56 6.10 -5.58 2.27
C VAL A 56 6.84 -4.35 2.81
N ILE A 57 7.73 -4.52 3.79
CA ILE A 57 8.46 -3.41 4.42
C ILE A 57 9.32 -2.60 3.43
N GLN A 58 9.74 -3.21 2.31
CA GLN A 58 10.48 -2.53 1.24
C GLN A 58 9.73 -1.36 0.60
N PHE A 59 8.42 -1.25 0.81
CA PHE A 59 7.61 -0.13 0.33
C PHE A 59 7.67 1.10 1.25
N GLU A 60 8.36 1.04 2.39
CA GLU A 60 8.35 2.14 3.37
C GLU A 60 8.93 3.47 2.86
N ASP A 61 9.77 3.42 1.83
CA ASP A 61 10.36 4.60 1.18
C ASP A 61 9.76 4.88 -0.21
N TRP A 62 8.66 4.21 -0.56
CA TRP A 62 7.96 4.48 -1.80
C TRP A 62 7.06 5.71 -1.67
N VAL A 63 6.73 6.33 -2.81
CA VAL A 63 5.89 7.54 -2.88
C VAL A 63 4.52 7.28 -2.24
N ASP A 64 4.25 7.97 -1.12
CA ASP A 64 2.94 8.02 -0.46
C ASP A 64 1.90 8.71 -1.37
N THR A 65 0.65 8.30 -1.25
CA THR A 65 -0.55 8.98 -1.80
C THR A 65 -0.61 10.50 -1.56
N GLY A 66 -0.01 11.04 -0.50
CA GLY A 66 -0.01 12.46 -0.19
C GLY A 66 0.82 13.32 -1.15
N GLU A 67 1.86 12.76 -1.78
CA GLU A 67 2.61 13.46 -2.83
C GLU A 67 1.84 13.46 -4.16
N GLU A 68 1.09 12.39 -4.46
CA GLU A 68 0.18 12.36 -5.62
C GLU A 68 -0.93 13.43 -5.54
N TYR A 69 -1.44 13.74 -4.34
CA TYR A 69 -2.41 14.83 -4.18
C TYR A 69 -1.79 16.21 -4.46
N ALA A 70 -0.53 16.43 -4.09
CA ALA A 70 0.16 17.68 -4.39
C ALA A 70 0.39 17.84 -5.89
N ASP A 71 0.83 16.77 -6.57
CA ASP A 71 1.04 16.78 -8.03
C ASP A 71 -0.27 16.99 -8.80
N LEU A 72 -1.37 16.39 -8.36
CA LEU A 72 -2.68 16.60 -8.96
C LEU A 72 -3.19 18.05 -8.78
N ASP A 73 -2.88 18.69 -7.65
CA ASP A 73 -3.22 20.08 -7.37
C ASP A 73 -2.40 21.06 -8.23
N GLU A 74 -1.10 20.80 -8.41
CA GLU A 74 -0.23 21.62 -9.29
C GLU A 74 -0.63 21.52 -10.76
N VAL A 75 -0.99 20.32 -11.26
CA VAL A 75 -1.49 20.14 -12.63
C VAL A 75 -2.87 20.79 -12.84
N ALA A 76 -3.69 20.88 -11.78
CA ALA A 76 -4.95 21.61 -11.83
C ALA A 76 -4.71 23.13 -11.95
N LYS A 77 -3.78 23.67 -11.16
CA LYS A 77 -3.37 25.10 -11.22
C LYS A 77 -2.78 25.48 -12.59
N ASP A 78 -1.94 24.62 -13.16
CA ASP A 78 -1.36 24.85 -14.50
C ASP A 78 -2.43 24.88 -15.59
N ARG A 79 -3.48 24.05 -15.48
CA ARG A 79 -4.64 24.09 -16.40
C ARG A 79 -5.46 25.37 -16.24
N GLU A 80 -5.73 25.80 -15.01
CA GLU A 80 -6.46 27.06 -14.75
C GLU A 80 -5.69 28.28 -15.26
N MET A 81 -4.36 28.29 -15.17
CA MET A 81 -3.52 29.37 -15.70
C MET A 81 -3.40 29.36 -17.23
N ALA A 82 -3.57 28.22 -17.89
CA ALA A 82 -3.51 28.11 -19.35
C ALA A 82 -4.84 28.48 -20.04
N GLU A 83 -5.95 28.51 -19.29
CA GLU A 83 -7.29 28.85 -19.79
C GLU A 83 -7.70 30.31 -19.51
N GLY A 84 -6.86 31.10 -18.83
CA GLY A 84 -7.07 32.54 -18.54
C GLY A 84 -6.23 33.48 -19.41
#